data_AF-A0A537U0K2-F1
#
_entry.id   AF-A0A537U0K2-F1
#
_cell.length_a   1.000
_cell.length_b   1.000
_cell.length_c   1.000
_cell.angle_alpha   90.00
_cell.angle_beta   90.00
_cell.angle_gamma   90.00
#
_symmetry.space_group_name_H-M   'P 1'
#
loop_
_entity.id
_entity.type
_entity.pdbx_description
1 polymer ?
#
loop_
_entity_poly.entity_id
_entity_poly.type
_entity_poly.pdbx_seq_one_letter_code
_entity_poly.pdbx_strand_id
1 'polypeptide(L)' 'MTLAINDTAPDFEADTTEGRIRFHDWIGDKWAVLFSHPKDFTPVCTTELGYMAKIKPEFDRRGVKIIGLSVDPLTNHQG' A
#
# COMPACT_ATOMS: atom_id res chain seq x y z
N MET A 1 16.11 8.65 -4.33
CA MET A 1 16.94 7.63 -3.66
C MET A 1 16.34 6.27 -3.98
N THR A 2 17.16 5.28 -4.28
CA THR A 2 16.74 3.88 -4.47
C THR A 2 17.04 3.10 -3.19
N LEU A 3 16.18 2.14 -2.84
CA LEU A 3 16.39 1.23 -1.71
C LEU A 3 17.13 -0.03 -2.17
N ALA A 4 18.05 -0.51 -1.34
CA ALA A 4 18.69 -1.82 -1.45
C ALA A 4 18.07 -2.81 -0.45
N ILE A 5 18.41 -4.11 -0.61
CA ILE A 5 17.98 -5.13 0.33
C ILE A 5 18.60 -4.84 1.71
N ASN A 6 17.78 -4.95 2.76
CA ASN A 6 18.10 -4.65 4.16
C ASN A 6 18.19 -3.15 4.50
N ASP A 7 17.93 -2.24 3.56
CA ASP A 7 17.74 -0.85 3.92
C ASP A 7 16.50 -0.70 4.80
N THR A 8 16.60 0.16 5.80
CA THR A 8 15.41 0.58 6.56
C THR A 8 14.51 1.38 5.63
N ALA A 9 13.26 0.93 5.48
CA ALA A 9 12.27 1.65 4.70
C ALA A 9 12.07 3.06 5.28
N PRO A 10 11.89 4.11 4.43
CA PRO A 10 11.67 5.46 4.91
C PRO A 10 10.44 5.55 5.81
N ASP A 11 10.57 6.27 6.93
CA ASP A 11 9.46 6.53 7.84
C ASP A 11 8.70 7.79 7.41
N PHE A 12 7.92 7.65 6.34
CA PHE A 12 7.17 8.75 5.75
C PHE A 12 5.85 9.01 6.46
N GLU A 13 5.34 10.23 6.32
CA GLU A 13 3.95 10.56 6.62
C GLU A 13 3.17 10.78 5.32
N ALA A 14 1.96 10.23 5.24
CA ALA A 14 1.10 10.34 4.07
C ALA A 14 -0.38 10.32 4.44
N ASP A 15 -1.19 11.05 3.68
CA ASP A 15 -2.64 10.93 3.72
C ASP A 15 -3.07 9.70 2.91
N THR A 16 -3.90 8.84 3.49
CA THR A 16 -4.40 7.60 2.87
C THR A 16 -5.92 7.54 2.89
N THR A 17 -6.50 6.53 2.24
CA THR A 17 -7.96 6.29 2.27
C THR A 17 -8.48 5.95 3.66
N GLU A 18 -7.61 5.57 4.60
CA GLU A 18 -7.93 5.27 6.00
C GLU A 18 -7.46 6.37 6.98
N GLY A 19 -7.05 7.52 6.45
CA GLY A 19 -6.54 8.66 7.23
C GLY A 19 -5.02 8.84 7.13
N ARG A 20 -4.50 9.84 7.83
CA ARG A 20 -3.06 10.14 7.84
C ARG A 20 -2.30 9.09 8.63
N ILE A 21 -1.21 8.59 8.05
CA ILE A 21 -0.32 7.62 8.69
C ILE A 21 1.10 8.18 8.82
N ARG A 22 1.83 7.64 9.81
CA ARG A 22 3.29 7.57 9.82
C ARG A 22 3.67 6.11 9.58
N PHE A 23 4.53 5.84 8.61
CA PHE A 23 4.67 4.50 8.04
C PHE A 23 5.12 3.46 9.09
N HIS A 24 6.09 3.78 9.95
CA HIS A 24 6.58 2.84 10.96
C HIS A 24 5.54 2.59 12.06
N ASP A 25 4.81 3.62 12.48
CA ASP A 25 3.71 3.49 13.44
C ASP A 25 2.57 2.65 12.84
N TRP A 26 2.27 2.85 11.56
CA TRP A 26 1.24 2.10 10.85
C TRP A 26 1.62 0.63 10.66
N ILE A 27 2.87 0.28 10.34
CA ILE A 27 3.26 -1.15 10.23
C ILE A 27 3.25 -1.84 11.61
N GLY A 28 3.73 -1.16 12.65
CA GLY A 28 3.96 -1.75 13.98
C GLY A 28 4.88 -2.97 13.90
N ASP A 29 4.64 -3.98 14.73
CA ASP A 29 5.43 -5.23 14.74
C ASP A 29 5.04 -6.24 13.64
N LYS A 30 4.39 -5.79 12.55
CA LYS A 30 3.91 -6.65 11.47
C LYS A 30 4.76 -6.50 10.20
N TRP A 31 4.70 -7.53 9.36
CA TRP A 31 5.22 -7.43 8.00
C TRP A 31 4.37 -6.46 7.16
N ALA A 32 4.98 -5.84 6.15
CA ALA A 32 4.30 -4.94 5.24
C ALA A 32 4.68 -5.21 3.77
N VAL A 33 3.69 -5.13 2.88
CA VAL A 33 3.87 -5.09 1.44
C VAL A 33 3.36 -3.75 0.94
N LEU A 34 4.27 -2.90 0.47
CA LEU A 34 3.95 -1.68 -0.25
C LEU A 34 4.07 -1.97 -1.74
N PHE A 35 2.99 -1.77 -2.48
CA PHE A 35 2.96 -1.97 -3.92
C PHE A 35 2.48 -0.69 -4.61
N SER A 36 3.13 -0.32 -5.71
CA SER A 36 2.77 0.87 -6.48
C SER A 36 2.05 0.50 -7.77
N HIS A 37 1.06 1.28 -8.16
CA HIS A 37 0.45 1.24 -9.50
C HIS A 37 0.55 2.61 -10.18
N PRO A 38 0.75 2.67 -11.52
CA PRO A 38 1.02 3.94 -12.19
C PRO A 38 -0.13 4.95 -12.14
N LYS A 39 -1.38 4.47 -12.23
CA LYS A 39 -2.58 5.31 -12.29
C LYS A 39 -3.87 4.56 -11.98
N ASP A 40 -4.76 5.19 -11.25
CA ASP A 40 -6.12 4.71 -11.01
C ASP A 40 -6.92 4.55 -12.32
N PHE A 41 -7.91 3.65 -12.30
CA PHE A 41 -8.84 3.39 -13.42
C PHE A 41 -8.17 3.02 -14.75
N THR A 42 -6.98 2.42 -14.68
CA THR A 42 -6.35 1.77 -15.83
C THR A 42 -6.64 0.27 -15.80
N PRO A 43 -6.89 -0.37 -16.97
CA PRO A 43 -7.49 -1.71 -17.02
C PRO A 43 -6.66 -2.78 -16.30
N VAL A 44 -5.34 -2.68 -16.29
CA VAL A 44 -4.46 -3.60 -15.56
C VAL A 44 -4.50 -3.32 -14.04
N CYS A 45 -4.32 -2.07 -13.63
CA CYS A 45 -4.28 -1.70 -12.20
C CYS A 45 -5.60 -2.04 -11.48
N THR A 46 -6.75 -1.90 -12.15
CA THR A 46 -8.05 -2.29 -11.58
C THR A 46 -8.12 -3.80 -11.32
N THR A 47 -7.58 -4.62 -12.22
CA THR A 47 -7.54 -6.08 -12.01
C THR A 47 -6.57 -6.48 -10.90
N GLU A 48 -5.43 -5.82 -10.80
CA GLU A 48 -4.43 -6.06 -9.76
C GLU A 48 -4.95 -5.65 -8.38
N LEU A 49 -5.55 -4.46 -8.24
CA LEU A 49 -6.17 -4.00 -7.00
C LEU A 49 -7.34 -4.88 -6.58
N GLY A 50 -8.21 -5.28 -7.52
CA GLY A 50 -9.31 -6.21 -7.25
C GLY A 50 -8.82 -7.58 -6.77
N TYR A 51 -7.73 -8.08 -7.36
CA TYR A 51 -7.09 -9.31 -6.90
C TYR A 51 -6.47 -9.15 -5.51
N MET A 52 -5.73 -8.08 -5.25
CA MET A 52 -5.15 -7.77 -3.94
C MET A 52 -6.22 -7.68 -2.85
N ALA A 53 -7.34 -7.03 -3.13
CA ALA A 53 -8.49 -6.98 -2.21
C ALA A 53 -9.03 -8.40 -1.92
N LYS A 54 -9.16 -9.24 -2.95
CA LYS A 54 -9.62 -10.63 -2.81
C LYS A 54 -8.68 -11.49 -1.96
N ILE A 55 -7.36 -11.30 -2.06
CA ILE A 55 -6.37 -12.08 -1.32
C ILE A 55 -5.91 -11.42 -0.01
N LYS A 56 -6.43 -10.23 0.33
CA LYS A 56 -6.13 -9.55 1.61
C LYS A 56 -6.31 -10.46 2.83
N PRO A 57 -7.37 -11.29 2.95
CA PRO A 57 -7.50 -12.19 4.10
C PRO A 57 -6.33 -13.17 4.27
N GLU A 58 -5.67 -13.56 3.18
CA GLU A 58 -4.48 -14.42 3.24
C GLU A 58 -3.26 -13.68 3.80
N PHE A 59 -3.09 -12.40 3.47
CA PHE A 59 -2.06 -11.55 4.08
C PHE A 59 -2.33 -11.32 5.55
N ASP A 60 -3.58 -11.01 5.91
CA ASP A 60 -4.00 -10.81 7.30
C ASP A 60 -3.69 -12.06 8.15
N ARG A 61 -4.01 -13.26 7.64
CA ARG A 61 -3.71 -14.55 8.28
C ARG A 61 -2.21 -14.78 8.53
N ARG A 62 -1.34 -14.17 7.72
CA ARG A 62 0.12 -14.26 7.84
C ARG A 62 0.73 -13.11 8.65
N GLY A 63 -0.10 -12.22 9.21
CA GLY A 63 0.39 -11.05 9.93
C GLY A 63 1.05 -10.02 9.02
N VAL A 64 0.62 -9.92 7.77
CA VAL A 64 1.15 -8.98 6.77
C VAL A 64 0.10 -7.89 6.49
N LYS A 65 0.52 -6.62 6.56
CA LYS A 65 -0.26 -5.47 6.11
C LYS A 65 0.06 -5.18 4.65
N ILE A 66 -0.94 -4.79 3.87
CA ILE A 66 -0.76 -4.39 2.47
C ILE A 66 -1.19 -2.94 2.29
N ILE A 67 -0.45 -2.17 1.49
CA ILE A 67 -0.78 -0.78 1.15
C ILE A 67 -0.45 -0.50 -0.31
N GLY A 68 -1.42 0.08 -1.03
CA GLY A 68 -1.25 0.52 -2.41
C GLY A 68 -0.80 1.98 -2.49
N LEU A 69 0.04 2.30 -3.47
CA LEU A 69 0.52 3.65 -3.74
C LEU A 69 0.31 4.01 -5.21
N SER A 70 -0.24 5.19 -5.48
CA SER A 70 -0.19 5.79 -6.80
C SER A 70 0.14 7.27 -6.70
N VAL A 71 0.25 7.93 -7.86
CA VAL A 71 0.46 9.38 -7.95
C VAL A 71 -0.84 10.17 -8.02
N ASP A 72 -2.00 9.49 -8.03
CA ASP A 72 -3.29 10.15 -8.12
C ASP A 72 -3.68 10.82 -6.79
N PRO A 73 -4.50 11.88 -6.84
CA PRO A 73 -5.06 12.49 -5.63
C PRO A 73 -5.92 11.51 -4.83
N LEU A 74 -6.00 11.70 -3.52
CA LEU A 74 -6.77 10.84 -2.62
C LEU A 74 -8.25 10.70 -3.01
N THR A 75 -8.83 11.72 -3.65
CA THR A 75 -10.21 11.70 -4.16
C THR A 75 -10.44 10.62 -5.22
N ASN A 76 -9.40 10.21 -5.94
CA ASN A 76 -9.49 9.21 -7.00
C ASN A 76 -9.48 7.77 -6.45
N HIS A 77 -9.06 7.58 -5.19
CA HIS A 77 -9.00 6.27 -4.54
C HIS A 77 -10.34 5.81 -3.95
N GLN A 78 -11.40 6.62 -4.07
CA GLN A 78 -12.75 6.27 -3.65
C GLN A 78 -13.53 5.70 -4.84
N GLY A 79 -13.30 4.41 -5.12
CA GLY A 79 -13.96 3.65 -6.19
C GLY A 79 -14.56 2.35 -5.69
#